data_AF-A0A919LNH5-F1
#
_entry.id   AF-A0A919LNH5-F1
#
_cell.length_a   1.000
_cell.length_b   1.000
_cell.length_c   1.000
_cell.angle_alpha   90.00
_cell.angle_beta   90.00
_cell.angle_gamma   90.00
#
_symmetry.space_group_name_H-M   'P 1'
#
loop_
_entity.id
_entity.type
_entity.pdbx_description
1 polymer ?
#
loop_
_entity_poly.entity_id
_entity_poly.type
_entity_poly.pdbx_seq_one_letter_code
_entity_poly.pdbx_strand_id
1 'polypeptide(L)'
;MFIGRTGLWSVELRTRHASQVHDAAAELDEHGWGALWTPGLAGGDIIADAERLLKATSNAAVAIGVQSIWGYSATEPIAERVRLRQTHGRRFLLGLGVSDAG
;
A
#
# COMPACT_ATOMS: atom_id res chain seq x y z
N MET A 1 -7.45 -10.42 8.14
CA MET A 1 -6.63 -9.96 7.01
C MET A 1 -5.85 -11.16 6.52
N PHE A 2 -6.08 -11.59 5.29
CA PHE A 2 -5.36 -12.69 4.66
C PHE A 2 -4.54 -12.09 3.52
N ILE A 3 -3.22 -12.29 3.53
CA ILE A 3 -2.30 -11.72 2.53
C ILE A 3 -1.84 -12.76 1.51
N GLY A 4 -2.36 -13.99 1.58
CA GLY A 4 -1.92 -15.09 0.74
C GLY A 4 -0.53 -15.63 1.11
N ARG A 5 -0.07 -16.62 0.32
CA ARG A 5 1.30 -17.16 0.39
C ARG A 5 2.27 -16.34 -0.45
N THR A 6 1.76 -15.71 -1.50
CA THR A 6 2.51 -14.90 -2.46
C THR A 6 1.81 -13.56 -2.61
N GLY A 7 2.61 -12.50 -2.73
CA GLY A 7 2.15 -11.15 -3.06
C GLY A 7 2.98 -10.60 -4.22
N LEU A 8 2.44 -9.59 -4.90
CA LEU A 8 3.11 -8.91 -6.00
C LEU A 8 3.76 -7.63 -5.49
N TRP A 9 5.05 -7.45 -5.73
CA TRP A 9 5.75 -6.19 -5.46
C TRP A 9 5.99 -5.45 -6.77
N SER A 10 5.59 -4.18 -6.83
CA SER A 10 5.77 -3.35 -8.02
C SER A 10 5.82 -1.86 -7.66
N VAL A 11 6.78 -1.15 -8.25
CA VAL A 11 6.87 0.31 -8.17
C VAL A 11 5.89 0.97 -9.15
N GLU A 12 5.55 0.28 -10.24
CA GLU A 12 4.65 0.72 -11.30
C GLU A 12 3.22 0.93 -10.79
N LEU A 13 2.81 0.18 -9.76
CA LEU A 13 1.56 0.40 -9.03
C LEU A 13 1.50 1.76 -8.30
N ARG A 14 2.58 2.55 -8.32
CA ARG A 14 2.63 3.94 -7.84
C ARG A 14 3.01 4.94 -8.91
N THR A 15 3.88 4.55 -9.83
CA THR A 15 4.54 5.50 -10.75
C THR A 15 3.89 5.62 -12.13
N ARG A 16 2.99 4.70 -12.49
CA ARG A 16 2.26 4.77 -13.78
C ARG A 16 1.07 5.73 -13.69
N HIS A 17 0.46 5.99 -14.84
CA HIS A 17 -0.76 6.80 -14.91
C HIS A 17 -1.87 6.18 -14.06
N ALA A 18 -2.68 7.04 -13.41
CA ALA A 18 -3.65 6.59 -12.42
C ALA A 18 -4.66 5.56 -12.95
N SER A 19 -5.09 5.69 -14.22
CA SER A 19 -5.95 4.69 -14.86
C SER A 19 -5.26 3.34 -15.04
N GLN A 20 -4.00 3.34 -15.48
CA GLN A 20 -3.22 2.11 -15.65
C GLN A 20 -2.97 1.41 -14.31
N VAL A 21 -2.70 2.18 -13.26
CA VAL A 21 -2.55 1.65 -11.90
C VAL A 21 -3.86 1.03 -11.42
N HIS A 22 -4.99 1.72 -11.64
CA HIS A 22 -6.31 1.23 -11.28
C HIS A 22 -6.63 -0.10 -11.98
N ASP A 23 -6.50 -0.14 -13.31
CA ASP A 23 -6.86 -1.30 -14.11
C ASP A 23 -5.98 -2.51 -13.77
N ALA A 24 -4.66 -2.30 -13.62
CA ALA A 24 -3.75 -3.35 -13.20
C ALA A 24 -4.07 -3.87 -11.78
N ALA A 25 -4.41 -2.99 -10.85
CA ALA A 25 -4.77 -3.40 -9.49
C ALA A 25 -6.07 -4.22 -9.47
N ALA A 26 -7.09 -3.80 -10.22
CA ALA A 26 -8.34 -4.52 -10.37
C ALA A 26 -8.12 -5.91 -10.99
N GLU A 27 -7.36 -6.00 -12.07
CA GLU A 27 -7.02 -7.27 -12.73
C GLU A 27 -6.29 -8.22 -11.78
N LEU A 28 -5.32 -7.73 -11.00
CA LEU A 28 -4.61 -8.55 -10.02
C LEU A 28 -5.54 -9.06 -8.90
N ASP A 29 -6.51 -8.25 -8.46
CA ASP A 29 -7.51 -8.65 -7.47
C ASP A 29 -8.44 -9.74 -8.02
N GLU A 30 -8.92 -9.57 -9.26
CA GLU A 30 -9.75 -10.55 -9.97
C GLU A 30 -9.04 -11.88 -10.18
N HIS A 31 -7.72 -11.84 -10.44
CA HIS A 31 -6.87 -13.04 -10.52
C HIS A 31 -6.54 -13.66 -9.16
N GLY A 32 -7.01 -13.08 -8.05
CA GLY A 32 -6.88 -13.67 -6.71
C GLY A 32 -5.55 -13.42 -6.02
N TRP A 33 -4.81 -12.38 -6.41
CA TRP A 33 -3.60 -12.00 -5.68
C TRP A 33 -3.95 -11.51 -4.27
N GLY A 34 -3.36 -12.17 -3.27
CA GLY A 34 -3.69 -11.90 -1.87
C GLY A 34 -3.12 -10.58 -1.33
N ALA A 35 -2.04 -10.07 -1.93
CA ALA A 35 -1.42 -8.81 -1.50
C ALA A 35 -0.69 -8.10 -2.64
N LEU A 36 -0.89 -6.78 -2.72
CA LEU A 36 -0.17 -5.85 -3.57
C LEU A 36 0.79 -5.02 -2.70
N TRP A 37 2.07 -5.06 -3.03
CA TRP A 37 3.15 -4.42 -2.29
C TRP A 37 3.77 -3.30 -3.12
N THR A 38 3.95 -2.15 -2.50
CA THR A 38 4.59 -0.99 -3.13
C THR A 38 5.71 -0.42 -2.24
N PRO A 39 6.74 0.21 -2.84
CA PRO A 39 7.86 0.75 -2.06
C PRO A 39 7.40 1.90 -1.14
N GLY A 40 7.92 1.96 0.08
CA GLY A 40 7.74 3.13 0.97
C GLY A 40 8.72 4.26 0.67
N LEU A 41 10.00 3.92 0.49
CA LEU A 41 11.10 4.88 0.40
C LEU A 41 11.22 5.63 -0.94
N ALA A 42 10.32 5.40 -1.90
CA ALA A 42 10.39 6.03 -3.22
C ALA A 42 9.90 7.50 -3.25
N GLY A 43 9.67 8.12 -2.09
CA GLY A 43 9.08 9.46 -1.97
C GLY A 43 7.60 9.51 -2.35
N GLY A 44 7.03 10.72 -2.40
CA GLY A 44 5.62 10.96 -2.74
C GLY A 44 4.63 10.59 -1.62
N ASP A 45 3.33 10.74 -1.90
CA ASP A 45 2.26 10.42 -0.96
C ASP A 45 1.91 8.92 -1.00
N ILE A 46 2.65 8.15 -0.21
CA ILE A 46 2.50 6.69 -0.12
C ILE A 46 1.10 6.26 0.37
N ILE A 47 0.41 7.11 1.15
CA ILE A 47 -0.90 6.80 1.72
C ILE A 47 -1.97 7.00 0.65
N ALA A 48 -1.91 8.09 -0.09
CA ALA A 48 -2.79 8.31 -1.24
C ALA A 48 -2.61 7.23 -2.31
N ASP A 49 -1.37 6.81 -2.56
CA ASP A 49 -1.08 5.72 -3.50
C ASP A 49 -1.71 4.39 -3.03
N ALA A 50 -1.58 4.05 -1.74
CA ALA A 50 -2.23 2.87 -1.19
C ALA A 50 -3.76 2.95 -1.24
N GLU A 51 -4.34 4.14 -1.00
CA GLU A 51 -5.78 4.34 -1.08
C GLU A 51 -6.32 4.13 -2.50
N ARG A 52 -5.56 4.54 -3.54
CA ARG A 52 -5.93 4.27 -4.93
C ARG A 52 -6.03 2.78 -5.22
N LEU A 53 -5.08 1.99 -4.73
CA LEU A 53 -5.11 0.52 -4.85
C LEU A 53 -6.28 -0.09 -4.05
N LEU A 54 -6.56 0.42 -2.85
CA LEU A 54 -7.69 -0.05 -2.03
C LEU A 54 -9.06 0.28 -2.63
N LYS A 55 -9.15 1.32 -3.46
CA LYS A 55 -10.35 1.67 -4.24
C LYS A 55 -10.52 0.79 -5.47
N ALA A 56 -9.43 0.42 -6.12
CA ALA A 56 -9.43 -0.43 -7.31
C ALA A 56 -9.66 -1.92 -6.99
N THR A 57 -9.48 -2.34 -5.74
CA THR A 57 -9.54 -3.75 -5.32
C THR A 57 -10.63 -3.98 -4.29
N SER A 58 -11.17 -5.20 -4.24
CA SER A 58 -12.17 -5.63 -3.25
C SER A 58 -11.63 -6.62 -2.23
N ASN A 59 -10.64 -7.45 -2.59
CA ASN A 59 -10.17 -8.55 -1.75
C ASN A 59 -8.72 -8.37 -1.26
N ALA A 60 -7.84 -7.94 -2.16
CA ALA A 60 -6.42 -7.86 -1.95
C ALA A 60 -6.07 -6.96 -0.77
N ALA A 61 -5.06 -7.41 -0.01
CA ALA A 61 -4.34 -6.55 0.89
C ALA A 61 -3.49 -5.54 0.10
N VAL A 62 -3.42 -4.30 0.57
CA VAL A 62 -2.47 -3.31 0.07
C VAL A 62 -1.43 -3.05 1.15
N ALA A 63 -0.16 -3.26 0.81
CA ALA A 63 0.95 -3.18 1.72
C ALA A 63 2.03 -2.22 1.22
N ILE A 64 2.56 -1.39 2.11
CA ILE A 64 3.70 -0.51 1.84
C ILE A 64 4.94 -1.15 2.49
N GLY A 65 5.98 -1.43 1.70
CA GLY A 65 7.17 -2.15 2.13
C GLY A 65 8.46 -1.50 1.61
N VAL A 66 9.40 -1.05 2.45
CA VAL A 66 9.24 -0.68 3.86
C VAL A 66 9.39 0.83 3.98
N GLN A 67 8.75 1.46 4.96
CA GLN A 67 9.05 2.85 5.33
C GLN A 67 10.02 2.93 6.51
N SER A 68 10.94 3.90 6.46
CA SER A 68 11.86 4.17 7.57
C SER A 68 11.11 4.80 8.75
N ILE A 69 11.39 4.32 9.96
CA ILE A 69 10.83 4.89 11.19
C ILE A 69 11.38 6.30 11.51
N TRP A 70 12.52 6.66 10.93
CA TRP A 70 13.18 7.95 11.17
C TRP A 70 12.54 9.09 10.36
N GLY A 71 11.82 8.76 9.28
CA GLY A 71 11.28 9.72 8.32
C GLY A 71 9.96 10.41 8.68
N TYR A 72 9.39 10.18 9.87
CA TYR A 72 8.10 10.77 10.28
C TYR A 72 8.08 11.29 11.72
N SER A 73 7.29 12.35 11.95
CA SER A 73 6.75 12.63 13.28
C SER A 73 5.74 11.53 13.63
N ALA A 74 5.80 10.95 14.83
CA ALA A 74 5.09 9.73 15.18
C ALA A 74 3.55 9.79 15.09
N THR A 75 2.95 10.97 14.95
CA THR A 75 1.49 11.20 15.07
C THR A 75 0.73 11.12 13.75
N GLU A 76 1.28 11.63 12.65
CA GLU A 76 0.60 11.67 11.34
C GLU A 76 0.35 10.27 10.73
N PRO A 77 1.30 9.31 10.77
CA PRO A 77 1.08 7.99 10.20
C PRO A 77 -0.06 7.19 10.88
N ILE A 78 -0.39 7.52 12.13
CA ILE A 78 -1.39 6.80 12.91
C ILE A 78 -2.80 7.19 12.47
N ALA A 79 -3.08 8.49 12.34
CA ALA A 79 -4.41 8.99 11.98
C ALA A 79 -4.85 8.49 10.59
N GLU A 80 -3.97 8.59 9.60
CA GLU A 80 -4.24 8.11 8.24
C GLU A 80 -4.43 6.59 8.17
N ARG A 81 -3.63 5.83 8.93
CA ARG A 81 -3.80 4.38 9.01
C ARG A 81 -5.14 3.99 9.64
N VAL A 82 -5.60 4.74 10.64
CA VAL A 82 -6.92 4.54 11.25
C VAL A 82 -8.02 4.86 10.24
N ARG A 83 -7.91 5.98 9.52
CA ARG A 83 -8.85 6.37 8.45
C ARG A 83 -8.98 5.28 7.40
N LEU A 84 -7.86 4.84 6.82
CA LEU A 84 -7.87 3.79 5.78
C LEU A 84 -8.47 2.48 6.30
N ARG A 85 -8.23 2.11 7.56
CA ARG A 85 -8.84 0.91 8.17
C ARG A 85 -10.34 1.05 8.36
N GLN A 86 -10.83 2.23 8.71
CA GLN A 86 -12.26 2.49 8.84
C GLN A 86 -12.96 2.44 7.47
N THR A 87 -12.33 3.00 6.43
CA THR A 87 -12.91 3.05 5.08
C THR A 87 -12.81 1.74 4.31
N HIS A 88 -11.67 1.04 4.38
CA HIS A 88 -11.39 -0.13 3.53
C HIS A 88 -11.29 -1.45 4.32
N GLY A 89 -11.58 -1.41 5.63
CA GLY A 89 -11.48 -2.55 6.51
C GLY A 89 -10.03 -2.99 6.77
N ARG A 90 -9.85 -4.25 7.18
CA ARG A 90 -8.54 -4.82 7.50
C ARG A 90 -7.78 -5.26 6.24
N ARG A 91 -7.57 -4.33 5.30
CA ARG A 91 -6.85 -4.53 4.03
C ARG A 91 -5.59 -3.69 3.86
N PHE A 92 -5.34 -2.71 4.74
CA PHE A 92 -4.13 -1.88 4.68
C PHE A 92 -3.04 -2.32 5.66
N LEU A 93 -1.80 -2.44 5.16
CA LEU A 93 -0.59 -2.70 5.93
C LEU A 93 0.49 -1.65 5.62
N LEU A 94 1.09 -1.10 6.68
CA LEU A 94 2.28 -0.26 6.59
C LEU A 94 3.44 -1.02 7.24
N GLY A 95 4.39 -1.47 6.45
CA GLY A 95 5.65 -2.04 6.92
C GLY A 95 6.57 -0.92 7.39
N LEU A 96 7.04 -1.03 8.63
CA LEU A 96 8.01 -0.12 9.23
C LEU A 96 9.37 -0.83 9.34
N GLY A 97 10.44 -0.10 9.07
CA GLY A 97 11.80 -0.60 9.04
C GLY A 97 12.75 0.38 9.67
N VAL A 98 13.85 -0.15 10.20
CA VAL A 98 14.95 0.61 10.81
C VAL A 98 16.04 0.98 9.81
N SER A 99 15.74 0.88 8.51
CA SER A 99 16.65 1.31 7.45
C SER A 99 17.07 2.76 7.68
N ASP A 100 18.25 3.10 7.15
CA ASP A 100 19.03 4.32 7.35
C ASP A 100 18.26 5.56 7.88
N ALA A 101 18.85 6.22 8.87
CA ALA A 101 18.36 7.48 9.41
C ALA A 101 18.71 8.67 8.48
N GLY A 102 19.60 8.42 7.51
CA GLY A 102 20.28 9.42 6.69
C GLY A 102 21.77 9.48 7.03
#